data_AF-A0A8T6NPE9-F1
#
_entry.id   AF-A0A8T6NPE9-F1
#
_cell.length_a   1.000
_cell.length_b   1.000
_cell.length_c   1.000
_cell.angle_alpha   90.00
_cell.angle_beta   90.00
_cell.angle_gamma   90.00
#
_symmetry.space_group_name_H-M   'P 1'
#
loop_
_entity.id
_entity.type
_entity.pdbx_description
1 polymer ?
#
loop_
_entity_poly.entity_id
_entity_poly.type
_entity_poly.pdbx_seq_one_letter_code
_entity_poly.pdbx_strand_id
1 'polypeptide(L)'
;MPDSLTDPDPQVRIAAVEAVGQRASHEKTPDYSADLPILHEMLRTDPDRDVRRSTAYALGAIGKAESVPVLVEAYTTADQGLRLVIVKSLGKIGVLVPLLDELAAFGSTLCLRTAAQRAVDRIEAAQPEPPALPDLYD
;
A
#
# COMPACT_ATOMS: atom_id res chain seq x y z
N MET A 1 11.77 15.96 5.30
CA MET A 1 12.47 16.93 4.42
C MET A 1 12.18 16.50 2.99
N PRO A 2 11.38 17.28 2.24
CA PRO A 2 10.96 16.92 0.88
C PRO A 2 12.14 16.84 -0.11
N ASP A 3 13.24 17.54 0.17
CA ASP A 3 14.42 17.62 -0.71
C ASP A 3 15.04 16.24 -1.04
N SER A 4 14.98 15.28 -0.12
CA SER A 4 15.54 13.93 -0.32
C SER A 4 14.67 13.03 -1.20
N LEU A 5 13.37 13.33 -1.35
CA LEU A 5 12.46 12.56 -2.22
C LEU A 5 12.67 12.91 -3.71
N THR A 6 13.29 14.06 -4.00
CA THR A 6 13.60 14.53 -5.36
C THR A 6 15.08 14.47 -5.70
N ASP A 7 15.88 13.78 -4.89
CA ASP A 7 17.32 13.67 -5.08
C ASP A 7 17.67 12.96 -6.40
N PRO A 8 18.70 13.40 -7.14
CA PRO A 8 19.15 12.71 -8.35
C PRO A 8 19.56 11.26 -8.10
N ASP A 9 20.10 10.94 -6.92
CA ASP A 9 20.52 9.58 -6.57
C ASP A 9 19.30 8.72 -6.16
N PRO A 10 19.02 7.61 -6.87
CA PRO A 10 17.92 6.71 -6.52
C PRO A 10 18.05 6.11 -5.13
N GLN A 11 19.28 5.90 -4.61
CA GLN A 11 19.48 5.38 -3.25
C GLN A 11 19.04 6.38 -2.19
N VAL A 12 19.28 7.67 -2.42
CA VAL A 12 18.82 8.74 -1.51
C VAL A 12 17.29 8.82 -1.54
N ARG A 13 16.68 8.70 -2.72
CA ARG A 13 15.22 8.65 -2.85
C ARG A 13 14.62 7.43 -2.14
N ILE A 14 15.20 6.24 -2.28
CA ILE A 14 14.77 5.03 -1.56
C ILE A 14 14.83 5.25 -0.06
N ALA A 15 15.96 5.72 0.47
CA ALA A 15 16.13 5.96 1.90
C ALA A 15 15.09 6.98 2.42
N ALA A 16 14.80 8.03 1.64
CA ALA A 16 13.78 9.02 1.99
C ALA A 16 12.38 8.40 2.04
N VAL A 17 12.01 7.60 1.03
CA VAL A 17 10.73 6.89 0.96
C VAL A 17 10.57 5.88 2.10
N GLU A 18 11.62 5.12 2.41
CA GLU A 18 11.64 4.18 3.53
C GLU A 18 11.46 4.90 4.86
N ALA A 19 12.13 6.04 5.06
CA ALA A 19 11.96 6.84 6.26
C ALA A 19 10.52 7.33 6.44
N VAL A 20 9.85 7.76 5.35
CA VAL A 20 8.42 8.12 5.37
C VAL A 20 7.56 6.90 5.74
N GLY A 21 7.80 5.74 5.12
CA GLY A 21 7.07 4.52 5.43
C GLY A 21 7.28 4.00 6.86
N GLN A 22 8.48 4.14 7.40
CA GLN A 22 8.80 3.77 8.78
C GLN A 22 8.10 4.70 9.79
N ARG A 23 8.05 6.01 9.53
CA ARG A 23 7.26 6.95 10.34
C ARG A 23 5.80 6.55 10.40
N ALA A 24 5.24 6.06 9.29
CA ALA A 24 3.85 5.59 9.25
C ALA A 24 3.60 4.36 10.11
N SER A 25 4.60 3.50 10.30
CA SER A 25 4.46 2.34 11.19
C SER A 25 4.52 2.68 12.68
N HIS A 26 5.16 3.79 13.05
CA HIS A 26 5.39 4.15 14.45
C HIS A 26 4.45 5.25 14.98
N GLU A 27 3.97 6.13 14.11
CA GLU A 27 3.13 7.25 14.51
C GLU A 27 1.68 7.06 14.03
N LYS A 28 0.72 7.25 14.95
CA LYS A 28 -0.70 6.91 14.71
C LYS A 28 -1.44 7.94 13.84
N THR A 29 -0.95 9.18 13.75
CA THR A 29 -1.53 10.26 12.92
C THR A 29 -0.50 11.31 12.46
N PRO A 30 0.47 10.98 11.59
CA PRO A 30 1.35 11.98 10.99
C PRO A 30 0.64 12.70 9.85
N ASP A 31 0.97 13.98 9.70
CA ASP A 31 0.57 14.74 8.52
C ASP A 31 1.48 14.36 7.34
N TYR A 32 0.91 13.66 6.37
CA TYR A 32 1.57 13.27 5.11
C TYR A 32 1.12 14.12 3.93
N SER A 33 0.37 15.21 4.15
CA SER A 33 -0.18 16.05 3.09
C SER A 33 0.90 16.60 2.14
N ALA A 34 2.10 16.87 2.65
CA ALA A 34 3.24 17.32 1.86
C ALA A 34 3.94 16.18 1.11
N ASP A 35 4.01 14.98 1.69
CA ASP A 35 4.75 13.85 1.14
C ASP A 35 3.91 13.07 0.09
N LEU A 36 2.59 12.98 0.29
CA LEU A 36 1.71 12.18 -0.56
C LEU A 36 1.71 12.57 -2.05
N PRO A 37 1.62 13.86 -2.44
CA PRO A 37 1.69 14.24 -3.85
C PRO A 37 3.01 13.83 -4.49
N ILE A 38 4.12 13.93 -3.75
CA ILE A 38 5.45 13.56 -4.21
C ILE A 38 5.52 12.05 -4.40
N LEU A 39 5.06 11.27 -3.42
CA LEU A 39 5.03 9.81 -3.50
C LEU A 39 4.11 9.31 -4.62
N HIS A 40 2.97 9.97 -4.86
CA HIS A 40 2.09 9.63 -5.97
C HIS A 40 2.78 9.83 -7.32
N GLU A 41 3.51 10.94 -7.48
CA GLU A 41 4.26 11.22 -8.70
C GLU A 41 5.42 10.23 -8.88
N MET A 42 6.21 9.97 -7.83
CA MET A 42 7.30 9.00 -7.87
C MET A 42 6.82 7.61 -8.29
N LEU A 43 5.65 7.17 -7.80
CA LEU A 43 5.09 5.87 -8.19
C LEU A 43 4.76 5.82 -9.70
N ARG A 44 4.36 6.94 -10.29
CA ARG A 44 4.01 7.03 -11.72
C ARG A 44 5.22 7.17 -12.62
N THR A 45 6.16 8.05 -12.26
CA THR A 45 7.15 8.56 -13.21
C THR A 45 8.61 8.29 -12.82
N ASP A 46 8.90 7.78 -11.61
CA ASP A 46 10.30 7.54 -11.24
C ASP A 46 10.94 6.51 -12.18
N PRO A 47 12.10 6.80 -12.78
CA PRO A 47 12.75 5.90 -13.72
C PRO A 47 13.23 4.61 -13.06
N ASP A 48 13.57 4.67 -11.77
CA ASP A 48 14.13 3.56 -11.02
C ASP A 48 13.02 2.63 -10.49
N ARG A 49 13.15 1.33 -10.78
CA ARG A 49 12.14 0.33 -10.43
C ARG A 49 12.06 0.08 -8.93
N ASP A 50 13.20 0.16 -8.24
CA ASP A 50 13.29 -0.09 -6.81
C ASP A 50 12.80 1.12 -6.03
N VAL A 51 12.99 2.34 -6.55
CA VAL A 51 12.29 3.52 -6.04
C VAL A 51 10.78 3.34 -6.13
N ARG A 52 10.22 3.00 -7.32
CA ARG A 52 8.77 2.79 -7.46
C ARG A 52 8.21 1.72 -6.52
N ARG A 53 8.94 0.62 -6.33
CA ARG A 53 8.56 -0.44 -5.38
C ARG A 53 8.56 0.06 -3.94
N SER A 54 9.62 0.77 -3.54
CA SER A 54 9.71 1.37 -2.20
C SER A 54 8.58 2.36 -1.97
N THR A 55 8.24 3.16 -2.98
CA THR A 55 7.16 4.14 -2.94
C THR A 55 5.80 3.47 -2.78
N ALA A 56 5.51 2.43 -3.56
CA ALA A 56 4.28 1.66 -3.40
C ALA A 56 4.18 1.07 -1.99
N TYR A 57 5.28 0.53 -1.44
CA TYR A 57 5.31 -0.01 -0.08
C TYR A 57 5.04 1.06 0.98
N ALA A 58 5.66 2.24 0.86
CA ALA A 58 5.48 3.36 1.77
C ALA A 58 4.03 3.87 1.76
N LEU A 59 3.41 4.03 0.59
CA LEU A 59 2.00 4.40 0.47
C LEU A 59 1.07 3.40 1.17
N GLY A 60 1.37 2.11 1.08
CA GLY A 60 0.66 1.07 1.83
C GLY A 60 0.85 1.15 3.34
N ALA A 61 2.05 1.51 3.80
CA ALA A 61 2.34 1.72 5.22
C ALA A 61 1.66 2.98 5.78
N ILE A 62 1.58 4.05 4.98
CA ILE A 62 0.84 5.27 5.28
C ILE A 62 -0.66 4.97 5.47
N GLY A 63 -1.21 4.00 4.74
CA GLY A 63 -2.57 3.50 5.00
C GLY A 63 -3.68 4.47 4.61
N LYS A 64 -3.38 5.52 3.83
CA LYS A 64 -4.36 6.53 3.43
C LYS A 64 -5.15 6.08 2.21
N ALA A 65 -6.47 6.08 2.31
CA ALA A 65 -7.39 5.69 1.24
C ALA A 65 -7.22 6.53 -0.04
N GLU A 66 -6.75 7.78 0.08
CA GLU A 66 -6.45 8.64 -1.08
C GLU A 66 -5.34 8.11 -1.99
N SER A 67 -4.52 7.17 -1.51
CA SER A 67 -3.47 6.53 -2.32
C SER A 67 -3.96 5.35 -3.15
N VAL A 68 -5.19 4.88 -2.93
CA VAL A 68 -5.77 3.74 -3.64
C VAL A 68 -5.84 3.98 -5.15
N PRO A 69 -6.37 5.11 -5.66
CA PRO A 69 -6.48 5.31 -7.11
C PRO A 69 -5.12 5.26 -7.81
N VAL A 70 -4.09 5.83 -7.18
CA VAL A 70 -2.72 5.87 -7.73
C VAL A 70 -2.07 4.49 -7.74
N LEU A 71 -2.29 3.70 -6.67
CA LEU A 71 -1.81 2.31 -6.60
C LEU A 71 -2.49 1.44 -7.68
N VAL A 72 -3.80 1.62 -7.90
CA VAL A 72 -4.54 0.90 -8.95
C VAL A 72 -4.08 1.32 -10.35
N GLU A 73 -3.88 2.61 -10.60
CA GLU A 73 -3.33 3.13 -11.85
C GLU A 73 -1.94 2.50 -12.13
N ALA A 74 -1.03 2.57 -11.17
CA ALA A 74 0.32 2.01 -11.28
C ALA A 74 0.33 0.50 -11.49
N TYR A 75 -0.66 -0.22 -10.97
CA TYR A 75 -0.78 -1.67 -11.15
C TYR A 75 -0.92 -2.07 -12.62
N THR A 76 -1.63 -1.25 -13.42
CA THR A 76 -1.89 -1.55 -14.83
C THR A 76 -0.62 -1.53 -15.68
N THR A 77 0.30 -0.61 -15.38
CA THR A 77 1.56 -0.40 -16.09
C THR A 77 2.77 -1.07 -15.41
N ALA A 78 2.59 -1.59 -14.20
CA ALA A 78 3.64 -2.21 -13.38
C ALA A 78 4.16 -3.55 -13.92
N ASP A 79 5.47 -3.77 -13.73
CA ASP A 79 6.08 -5.10 -13.84
C ASP A 79 5.62 -6.05 -12.71
N GLN A 80 5.89 -7.34 -12.87
CA GLN A 80 5.47 -8.37 -11.91
C GLN A 80 5.92 -8.08 -10.47
N GLY A 81 7.13 -7.52 -10.28
CA GLY A 81 7.64 -7.19 -8.95
C GLY A 81 6.86 -6.04 -8.32
N LEU A 82 6.60 -4.98 -9.08
CA LEU A 82 5.83 -3.83 -8.59
C LEU A 82 4.36 -4.18 -8.32
N ARG A 83 3.74 -5.04 -9.15
CA ARG A 83 2.36 -5.54 -8.91
C ARG A 83 2.20 -6.22 -7.56
N LEU A 84 3.15 -7.09 -7.18
CA LEU A 84 3.12 -7.78 -5.89
C LEU A 84 3.18 -6.80 -4.72
N VAL A 85 4.02 -5.75 -4.84
CA VAL A 85 4.13 -4.72 -3.80
C VAL A 85 2.84 -3.92 -3.71
N ILE A 86 2.27 -3.51 -4.84
CA ILE A 86 1.00 -2.76 -4.88
C ILE A 86 -0.13 -3.53 -4.21
N VAL A 87 -0.27 -4.82 -4.51
CA VAL A 87 -1.29 -5.70 -3.89
C VAL A 87 -1.09 -5.79 -2.39
N LYS A 88 0.15 -5.96 -1.93
CA LYS A 88 0.48 -5.96 -0.50
C LYS A 88 0.14 -4.63 0.16
N SER A 89 0.42 -3.51 -0.50
CA SER A 89 0.12 -2.16 -0.02
C SER A 89 -1.38 -1.90 0.08
N LEU A 90 -2.16 -2.30 -0.93
CA LEU A 90 -3.62 -2.22 -0.90
C LEU A 90 -4.23 -3.10 0.20
N GLY A 91 -3.62 -4.26 0.47
CA GLY A 91 -3.97 -5.10 1.61
C GLY A 91 -3.74 -4.40 2.95
N LYS A 92 -2.67 -3.63 3.09
CA LYS A 92 -2.43 -2.81 4.30
C LYS A 92 -3.42 -1.66 4.45
N ILE A 93 -3.88 -1.05 3.36
CA ILE A 93 -4.91 0.01 3.39
C ILE A 93 -6.30 -0.58 3.71
N GLY A 94 -6.50 -1.88 3.46
CA GLY A 94 -7.76 -2.59 3.74
C GLY A 94 -8.76 -2.58 2.59
N VAL A 95 -8.32 -2.26 1.36
CA VAL A 95 -9.19 -2.10 0.17
C VAL A 95 -9.12 -3.33 -0.76
N LEU A 96 -8.56 -4.43 -0.27
CA LEU A 96 -8.27 -5.59 -1.08
C LEU A 96 -9.54 -6.32 -1.57
N VAL A 97 -10.59 -6.34 -0.76
CA VAL A 97 -11.86 -7.04 -1.05
C VAL A 97 -12.60 -6.44 -2.25
N PRO A 98 -12.93 -5.13 -2.29
CA PRO A 98 -13.65 -4.57 -3.45
C PRO A 98 -12.79 -4.55 -4.72
N LEU A 99 -11.47 -4.40 -4.59
CA LEU A 99 -10.56 -4.39 -5.73
C LEU A 99 -10.37 -5.79 -6.35
N LEU A 100 -10.59 -6.86 -5.59
CA LEU A 100 -10.50 -8.23 -6.11
C LEU A 100 -11.55 -8.54 -7.17
N ASP A 101 -12.78 -8.05 -6.99
CA ASP A 101 -13.86 -8.23 -7.97
C ASP A 101 -13.55 -7.46 -9.25
N GLU A 102 -13.00 -6.25 -9.12
CA GLU A 102 -12.62 -5.40 -10.24
C GLU A 102 -11.38 -5.92 -10.99
N LEU A 103 -10.36 -6.41 -10.27
CA LEU A 103 -9.16 -7.03 -10.87
C LEU A 103 -9.45 -8.41 -11.48
N ALA A 104 -10.42 -9.16 -10.94
CA ALA A 104 -10.91 -10.40 -11.54
C ALA A 104 -11.62 -10.13 -12.88
N ALA A 105 -12.33 -9.01 -13.01
CA ALA A 105 -12.89 -8.57 -14.29
C ALA A 105 -11.80 -8.18 -15.31
N PHE A 106 -10.66 -7.67 -14.84
CA PHE A 106 -9.50 -7.31 -15.68
C PHE A 106 -8.63 -8.49 -16.15
N GLY A 107 -9.06 -9.75 -15.95
CA GLY A 107 -8.42 -10.93 -16.55
C GLY A 107 -7.01 -11.25 -16.05
N SER A 108 -6.59 -10.67 -14.91
CA SER A 108 -5.23 -10.83 -14.38
C SER A 108 -5.10 -12.07 -13.50
N THR A 109 -4.67 -13.16 -14.13
CA THR A 109 -3.90 -14.32 -13.63
C THR A 109 -4.18 -14.84 -12.20
N LEU A 110 -4.52 -16.13 -12.12
CA LEU A 110 -4.79 -16.99 -10.95
C LEU A 110 -3.95 -16.74 -9.67
N CYS A 111 -2.73 -16.22 -9.79
CA CYS A 111 -1.82 -15.93 -8.68
C CYS A 111 -2.23 -14.73 -7.82
N LEU A 112 -2.87 -13.71 -8.40
CA LEU A 112 -3.32 -12.52 -7.66
C LEU A 112 -4.53 -12.84 -6.79
N ARG A 113 -5.43 -13.66 -7.31
CA ARG A 113 -6.59 -14.15 -6.56
C ARG A 113 -6.17 -14.92 -5.32
N THR A 114 -5.15 -15.78 -5.41
CA THR A 114 -4.65 -16.55 -4.27
C THR A 114 -3.86 -15.69 -3.28
N ALA A 115 -3.03 -14.77 -3.76
CA ALA A 115 -2.29 -13.85 -2.88
C ALA A 115 -3.23 -12.90 -2.13
N ALA A 116 -4.26 -12.42 -2.80
CA ALA A 116 -5.23 -11.51 -2.21
C ALA A 116 -6.25 -12.23 -1.31
N GLN A 117 -6.72 -13.42 -1.69
CA GLN A 117 -7.54 -14.26 -0.80
C GLN A 117 -6.78 -14.58 0.50
N ARG A 118 -5.49 -14.93 0.42
CA ARG A 118 -4.67 -15.17 1.61
C ARG A 118 -4.49 -13.93 2.49
N ALA A 119 -4.50 -12.74 1.89
CA ALA A 119 -4.44 -11.50 2.65
C ALA A 119 -5.79 -11.21 3.32
N VAL A 120 -6.91 -11.51 2.66
CA VAL A 120 -8.26 -11.47 3.28
C VAL A 120 -8.35 -12.45 4.44
N ASP A 121 -8.00 -13.73 4.23
CA ASP A 121 -8.02 -14.75 5.28
C ASP A 121 -7.16 -14.34 6.49
N ARG A 122 -6.04 -13.65 6.24
CA ARG A 122 -5.14 -13.16 7.30
C ARG A 122 -5.65 -11.91 8.00
N ILE A 123 -6.42 -11.06 7.33
CA ILE A 123 -7.08 -9.89 7.93
C ILE A 123 -8.28 -10.35 8.76
N GLU A 124 -9.07 -11.30 8.25
CA GLU A 124 -10.18 -11.93 8.99
C GLU A 124 -9.67 -12.67 10.22
N ALA A 125 -8.55 -13.41 10.12
CA ALA A 125 -7.90 -14.04 11.28
C ALA A 125 -7.25 -13.04 12.26
N ALA A 126 -7.05 -11.78 11.86
CA ALA A 126 -6.46 -10.73 12.68
C ALA A 126 -7.49 -9.74 13.27
N GLN A 127 -8.78 -9.92 12.99
CA GLN A 127 -9.82 -9.27 13.80
C GLN A 127 -9.82 -9.96 15.18
N PRO A 128 -9.54 -9.25 16.29
CA PRO A 128 -9.81 -9.82 17.60
C PRO A 128 -11.31 -10.09 17.68
N GLU A 129 -11.69 -11.30 18.08
CA GLU A 129 -13.08 -11.62 18.42
C GLU A 129 -13.63 -10.45 19.27
N PRO A 130 -14.82 -9.91 18.92
CA PRO A 130 -15.44 -8.88 19.75
C PRO A 130 -15.53 -9.44 21.18
N PRO A 131 -15.17 -8.66 22.21
CA PRO A 131 -15.22 -9.15 23.59
C PRO A 131 -16.63 -9.69 23.82
N ALA A 132 -16.71 -10.97 24.24
CA ALA A 132 -17.96 -11.58 24.66
C ALA A 132 -18.62 -10.61 25.65
N LEU A 133 -19.75 -10.02 25.23
CA LEU A 133 -20.58 -9.27 26.14
C LEU A 133 -20.92 -10.23 27.28
N PRO A 134 -20.63 -9.90 28.55
CA PRO A 134 -21.14 -10.70 29.64
C PRO A 134 -22.66 -10.70 29.52
N ASP A 135 -23.24 -11.90 29.51
CA ASP A 135 -24.68 -12.13 29.58
C ASP A 135 -25.24 -11.35 30.78
N LEU A 136 -25.76 -10.16 30.52
CA LEU A 136 -26.52 -9.36 31.46
C LEU A 136 -27.99 -9.49 31.10
N TYR A 137 -28.49 -10.70 31.36
CA TYR A 137 -29.88 -10.93 31.74
C TYR A 137 -29.86 -11.40 33.20
N ASP A 138 -30.15 -10.47 34.11
CA ASP A 138 -31.30 -10.54 35.03
C ASP A 138 -31.43 -9.22 35.82
#